data_AF-A0A945ADK7-F1
#
_entry.id   AF-A0A945ADK7-F1
#
_cell.length_a   1.000
_cell.length_b   1.000
_cell.length_c   1.000
_cell.angle_alpha   90.00
_cell.angle_beta   90.00
_cell.angle_gamma   90.00
#
_symmetry.space_group_name_H-M   'P 1'
#
loop_
_entity.id
_entity.type
_entity.pdbx_description
1 polymer ?
#
loop_
_entity_poly.entity_id
_entity_poly.type
_entity_poly.pdbx_seq_one_letter_code
_entity_poly.pdbx_strand_id
1 'polypeptide(L)' 'NKFNVSISELDFNDMRQKALVGVAVISNASKHANQMLSKVVDLVENESEIVLMDYTLELL' A
#
# COMPACT_ATOMS: atom_id res chain seq x y z
N ASN A 1 0.19 -14.12 -2.22
CA ASN A 1 -0.01 -13.52 -3.56
C ASN A 1 -1.51 -13.26 -3.77
N LYS A 2 -2.04 -12.15 -3.22
CA LYS A 2 -3.49 -11.85 -3.16
C LYS A 2 -3.92 -10.71 -4.10
N PHE A 3 -2.97 -9.86 -4.52
CA PHE A 3 -3.21 -8.69 -5.35
C PHE A 3 -2.11 -8.59 -6.41
N ASN A 4 -2.46 -8.15 -7.62
CA ASN A 4 -1.48 -7.85 -8.67
C ASN A 4 -0.99 -6.41 -8.49
N VAL A 5 -0.12 -6.21 -7.51
CA VAL A 5 0.46 -4.91 -7.16
C VAL A 5 1.97 -5.06 -6.95
N SER A 6 2.71 -4.03 -7.28
CA SER A 6 4.14 -3.92 -6.98
C SER A 6 4.31 -3.18 -5.66
N ILE A 7 5.20 -3.65 -4.80
CA ILE A 7 5.45 -3.08 -3.48
C ILE A 7 6.96 -2.84 -3.33
N SER A 8 7.33 -1.70 -2.75
CA SER A 8 8.70 -1.37 -2.37
C SER A 8 8.73 -0.64 -1.05
N GLU A 9 9.74 -0.91 -0.23
CA GLU A 9 10.11 -0.01 0.86
C GLU A 9 10.84 1.19 0.25
N LEU A 10 10.54 2.40 0.74
CA LEU A 10 11.01 3.66 0.19
C LEU A 10 11.90 4.42 1.16
N ASP A 11 11.69 4.26 2.48
CA ASP A 11 12.42 5.00 3.52
C ASP A 11 12.32 4.29 4.88
N PHE A 12 13.08 4.79 5.86
CA PHE A 12 13.27 4.25 7.22
C PHE A 12 14.03 2.93 7.26
N ASN A 13 14.86 2.65 6.24
CA ASN A 13 15.63 1.40 6.11
C ASN A 13 16.58 1.12 7.30
N ASP A 14 16.96 2.14 8.07
CA ASP A 14 17.80 2.00 9.27
C ASP A 14 16.99 1.81 10.57
N MET A 15 15.65 1.84 10.50
CA MET A 15 14.74 1.67 11.63
C MET A 15 13.95 0.36 11.48
N ARG A 16 13.80 -0.39 12.57
CA ARG A 16 12.99 -1.62 12.57
C ARG A 16 11.53 -1.41 12.97
N GLN A 17 11.23 -0.27 13.59
CA GLN A 17 9.90 0.04 14.14
C GLN A 17 9.08 0.96 13.22
N LYS A 18 9.63 1.31 12.06
CA LYS A 18 9.01 2.24 11.12
C LYS A 18 9.48 1.87 9.72
N ALA A 19 8.56 1.89 8.77
CA ALA A 19 8.83 1.69 7.36
C ALA A 19 7.94 2.63 6.55
N LEU A 20 8.44 3.10 5.41
CA LEU A 20 7.62 3.75 4.40
C LEU A 20 7.49 2.79 3.21
N VAL A 21 6.25 2.42 2.88
CA VAL A 21 5.98 1.43 1.83
C VAL A 21 5.24 2.10 0.68
N GLY A 22 5.80 1.99 -0.52
CA GLY A 22 5.16 2.37 -1.78
C GLY A 22 4.45 1.19 -2.41
N VAL A 23 3.22 1.41 -2.89
CA VAL A 23 2.42 0.42 -3.61
C VAL A 23 2.00 1.00 -4.96
N ALA A 24 2.26 0.26 -6.03
CA ALA A 24 1.91 0.65 -7.39
C ALA A 24 1.07 -0.42 -8.10
N VAL A 25 0.07 0.04 -8.85
CA VAL A 25 -0.80 -0.82 -9.68
C VAL A 25 -0.96 -0.19 -11.06
N ILE A 26 -0.95 -1.04 -12.09
CA ILE A 26 -1.27 -0.64 -13.46
C ILE A 26 -2.58 -1.32 -13.87
N SER A 27 -3.55 -0.54 -14.33
CA SER A 27 -4.86 -1.03 -14.74
C SER A 27 -5.37 -0.22 -15.93
N ASN A 28 -6.10 -0.88 -16.82
CA ASN A 28 -6.81 -0.22 -17.92
C ASN A 28 -8.12 0.48 -17.47
N ALA A 29 -8.54 0.26 -16.22
CA ALA A 29 -9.72 0.88 -15.63
C ALA A 29 -9.34 1.50 -14.28
N SER A 30 -9.55 2.81 -14.15
CA SER A 30 -9.29 3.59 -12.93
C SER A 30 -10.05 3.05 -11.71
N LYS A 31 -11.32 2.67 -11.90
CA LYS A 31 -12.14 2.04 -10.84
C LYS A 31 -11.51 0.74 -10.34
N HIS A 32 -10.96 -0.07 -11.24
CA HIS A 32 -10.30 -1.32 -10.85
C HIS A 32 -8.99 -1.06 -10.09
N ALA A 33 -8.17 -0.09 -10.54
CA ALA A 33 -6.97 0.32 -9.81
C ALA A 33 -7.31 0.83 -8.40
N ASN A 34 -8.29 1.73 -8.28
CA ASN A 34 -8.70 2.28 -7.00
C ASN A 34 -9.22 1.18 -6.06
N GLN A 35 -10.05 0.26 -6.54
CA GLN A 35 -10.53 -0.88 -5.74
C GLN A 35 -9.39 -1.77 -5.26
N MET A 36 -8.35 -1.97 -6.07
CA MET A 36 -7.18 -2.75 -5.67
C MET A 36 -6.37 -2.03 -4.60
N LEU A 37 -6.13 -0.72 -4.76
CA LEU A 37 -5.44 0.10 -3.76
C LEU A 37 -6.22 0.15 -2.44
N SER A 38 -7.53 0.36 -2.47
CA SER A 38 -8.37 0.35 -1.25
C SER A 38 -8.24 -0.96 -0.49
N LYS A 39 -8.29 -2.11 -1.18
CA LYS A 39 -8.11 -3.42 -0.51
C LYS A 39 -6.73 -3.60 0.12
N VAL A 40 -5.70 -2.97 -0.45
CA VAL A 40 -4.36 -2.99 0.15
C VAL A 40 -4.33 -2.15 1.42
N VAL A 41 -4.96 -0.95 1.41
CA VAL A 41 -5.11 -0.12 2.61
C VAL A 41 -5.90 -0.88 3.68
N ASP A 42 -7.06 -1.45 3.33
CA ASP A 42 -7.88 -2.25 4.24
C ASP A 42 -7.06 -3.39 4.87
N LEU A 43 -6.20 -4.07 4.09
CA LEU A 43 -5.34 -5.13 4.61
C LEU A 43 -4.36 -4.60 5.66
N VAL A 44 -3.74 -3.45 5.40
CA VAL A 44 -2.77 -2.83 6.31
C VAL A 44 -3.45 -2.31 7.57
N GLU A 45 -4.64 -1.71 7.46
CA GLU A 45 -5.42 -1.23 8.61
C GLU A 45 -5.92 -2.37 9.52
N ASN A 46 -6.21 -3.54 8.95
CA ASN A 46 -6.66 -4.71 9.70
C ASN A 46 -5.49 -5.54 10.29
N GLU A 47 -4.24 -5.19 10.02
CA GLU A 47 -3.10 -5.90 10.59
C GLU A 47 -2.86 -5.45 12.03
N SER A 48 -2.95 -6.39 12.96
CA SER A 48 -2.95 -6.10 14.41
C SER A 48 -1.57 -5.77 14.98
N GLU A 49 -0.50 -6.14 14.29
CA GLU A 49 0.88 -5.98 14.76
C GLU A 49 1.51 -4.64 14.34
N ILE A 50 0.84 -3.88 13.45
CA ILE A 50 1.34 -2.61 12.93
C ILE A 50 0.27 -1.52 13.08
N VAL A 51 0.72 -0.27 13.09
CA VAL A 51 -0.17 0.90 13.12
C VAL A 51 0.06 1.71 11.87
N LEU A 52 -0.99 1.90 11.07
CA LEU A 52 -0.97 2.82 9.94
C LEU A 52 -0.95 4.26 10.47
N MET A 53 0.18 4.95 10.30
CA MET A 53 0.31 6.33 10.77
C MET A 53 -0.29 7.34 9.79
N ASP A 54 -0.06 7.14 8.50
CA ASP A 54 -0.55 7.99 7.42
C ASP A 54 -0.45 7.25 6.07
N TYR A 55 -1.25 7.68 5.09
CA TYR A 55 -1.15 7.21 3.71
C TYR A 55 -1.72 8.23 2.71
N THR A 56 -1.19 8.20 1.49
CA THR A 56 -1.71 8.97 0.36
C THR A 56 -1.98 8.04 -0.80
N LEU A 57 -3.11 8.25 -1.48
CA LEU A 57 -3.43 7.56 -2.74
C LEU A 57 -3.43 8.56 -3.88
N GLU A 58 -2.68 8.23 -4.93
CA GLU A 58 -2.64 8.97 -6.18
C GLU A 58 -3.01 8.04 -7.34
N LEU A 59 -3.89 8.51 -8.23
CA LEU A 59 -4.30 7.80 -9.43
C LEU A 59 -4.12 8.73 -10.64
N LEU A 60 -3.30 8.29 -11.59
CA LEU A 60 -2.94 9.02 -12.80
C LEU A 60 -3.69 8.50 -14.03
#